data_AF-A0A894ZX30-F1
#
_entry.id   AF-A0A894ZX30-F1
#
_cell.length_a   1.000
_cell.length_b   1.000
_cell.length_c   1.000
_cell.angle_alpha   90.00
_cell.angle_beta   90.00
_cell.angle_gamma   90.00
#
_symmetry.space_group_name_H-M   'P 1'
#
loop_
_entity.id
_entity.type
_entity.pdbx_description
1 polymer ?
#
loop_
_entity_poly.entity_id
_entity_poly.type
_entity_poly.pdbx_seq_one_letter_code
_entity_poly.pdbx_strand_id
1 'polypeptide(L)'
;KIAMANHIGDWERITLQFKDRMPNKLYISAHEFGAYYTYDPEQHIFRYTSQDVRDKRHWSPKYPEVLRLQETHPVVYSALGSHGLWPDSGNHQYRRIP
;
A
#
# COMPACT_ATOMS: atom_id res chain seq x y z
N LYS A 1 -2.20 -20.73 -8.32
CA LYS A 1 -1.02 -20.83 -9.22
C LYS A 1 -0.23 -19.53 -9.03
N ILE A 2 0.92 -19.57 -8.36
CA ILE A 2 1.81 -18.41 -8.24
C ILE A 2 2.53 -18.30 -9.58
N ALA A 3 2.40 -17.17 -10.27
CA ALA A 3 3.08 -16.92 -11.53
C ALA A 3 4.20 -15.92 -11.27
N MET A 4 5.45 -16.39 -11.29
CA MET A 4 6.62 -15.51 -11.30
C MET A 4 6.81 -14.99 -12.72
N ALA A 5 6.75 -13.67 -12.88
CA ALA A 5 7.08 -12.95 -14.10
C ALA A 5 8.34 -12.15 -13.81
N ASN A 6 9.27 -12.10 -14.76
CA ASN A 6 10.55 -11.44 -14.58
C ASN A 6 10.63 -10.25 -15.53
N HIS A 7 10.96 -9.07 -15.00
CA HIS A 7 11.29 -7.86 -15.75
C HIS A 7 12.57 -7.26 -15.13
N ILE A 8 13.37 -6.55 -15.92
CA ILE A 8 14.56 -5.85 -15.42
C ILE A 8 14.10 -4.52 -14.80
N GLY A 9 13.58 -4.60 -13.58
CA GLY A 9 13.17 -3.45 -12.77
C GLY A 9 11.67 -3.19 -12.76
N ASP A 10 11.14 -3.02 -11.56
CA ASP A 10 9.82 -2.47 -11.22
C ASP A 10 9.95 -1.93 -9.79
N TRP A 11 9.24 -0.86 -9.49
CA TRP A 11 9.51 -0.03 -8.33
C TRP A 11 8.23 0.27 -7.57
N GLU A 12 8.25 -0.09 -6.30
CA GLU A 12 7.19 0.25 -5.36
C GLU A 12 7.53 1.48 -4.54
N ARG A 13 6.49 2.16 -4.05
CA ARG A 13 6.64 3.42 -3.35
C ARG A 13 5.89 3.41 -2.03
N ILE A 14 6.59 3.93 -1.02
CA ILE A 14 5.99 4.40 0.23
C ILE A 14 6.29 5.88 0.36
N THR A 15 5.26 6.66 0.67
CA THR A 15 5.42 8.09 0.96
C THR A 15 4.68 8.43 2.23
N LEU A 16 5.41 8.89 3.23
CA LEU A 16 4.85 9.40 4.48
C LEU A 16 5.03 10.92 4.51
N GLN A 17 3.91 11.65 4.57
CA GLN A 17 3.90 13.09 4.73
C GLN A 17 3.74 13.45 6.21
N PHE A 18 4.58 14.37 6.66
CA PHE A 18 4.43 15.04 7.96
C PHE A 18 3.86 16.44 7.77
N LYS A 19 2.97 16.85 8.66
CA LYS A 19 2.43 18.20 8.79
C LYS A 19 2.41 18.56 10.27
N ASP A 20 2.91 19.75 10.61
CA ASP A 20 2.95 20.23 12.00
C ASP A 20 3.61 19.22 12.97
N ARG A 21 4.72 18.59 12.51
CA ARG A 21 5.49 17.54 13.21
C ARG A 21 4.75 16.22 13.45
N MET A 22 3.53 16.08 12.95
CA MET A 22 2.74 14.84 13.03
C MET A 22 2.63 14.16 11.67
N PRO A 23 2.47 12.82 11.63
CA PRO A 23 2.05 12.15 10.41
C PRO A 23 0.72 12.72 9.90
N ASN A 24 0.54 12.81 8.58
CA ASN A 24 -0.68 13.37 7.99
C ASN A 24 -1.25 12.45 6.91
N LYS A 25 -0.43 12.10 5.91
CA LYS A 25 -0.84 11.27 4.78
C LYS A 25 0.17 10.17 4.55
N LEU A 26 -0.32 8.99 4.19
CA LEU A 26 0.50 7.86 3.79
C LEU A 26 0.02 7.38 2.42
N TYR A 27 0.95 7.12 1.53
CA TYR A 27 0.71 6.47 0.25
C TYR A 27 1.57 5.22 0.14
N ILE A 28 0.96 4.12 -0.28
CA ILE A 28 1.63 2.85 -0.58
C ILE A 28 1.19 2.43 -1.98
N SER A 29 2.14 2.05 -2.83
CA SER A 29 1.85 1.48 -4.14
C SER A 29 2.38 0.06 -4.30
N ALA A 30 1.63 -0.71 -5.09
CA ALA A 30 2.09 -1.91 -5.74
C ALA A 30 1.82 -1.77 -7.26
N HIS A 31 2.84 -1.83 -8.11
CA HIS A 31 2.75 -1.67 -9.57
C HIS A 31 2.03 -0.35 -9.97
N GLU A 32 0.99 -0.45 -10.79
CA GLU A 32 0.18 0.67 -11.30
C GLU A 32 -0.91 1.15 -10.33
N PHE A 33 -0.93 0.64 -9.10
CA PHE A 33 -1.99 0.91 -8.15
C PHE A 33 -1.45 1.23 -6.76
N GLY A 34 -2.26 1.92 -5.97
CA GLY A 34 -1.89 2.25 -4.61
C GLY A 34 -3.07 2.70 -3.76
N ALA A 35 -2.80 2.90 -2.48
CA ALA A 35 -3.76 3.37 -1.50
C ALA A 35 -3.26 4.64 -0.81
N TYR A 36 -4.19 5.55 -0.57
CA TYR A 36 -4.00 6.72 0.26
C TYR A 36 -4.66 6.51 1.61
N TYR A 37 -3.93 6.87 2.65
CA TYR A 37 -4.39 6.88 4.02
C TYR A 37 -4.22 8.26 4.65
N THR A 38 -5.11 8.59 5.59
CA THR A 38 -5.04 9.79 6.42
C THR A 38 -4.82 9.40 7.86
N TYR A 39 -3.89 10.09 8.54
CA TYR A 39 -3.63 9.86 9.95
C TYR A 39 -4.81 10.35 10.81
N ASP A 40 -5.27 9.48 11.70
CA ASP A 40 -6.22 9.77 12.77
C ASP A 40 -5.42 9.90 14.08
N PRO A 41 -5.24 11.13 14.59
CA PRO A 41 -4.44 11.36 15.79
C PRO A 41 -5.12 10.87 17.07
N GLU A 42 -6.45 10.76 17.10
CA GLU A 42 -7.17 10.31 18.30
C GLU A 42 -7.00 8.81 18.51
N GLN A 43 -6.99 8.06 17.40
CA GLN A 43 -6.91 6.61 17.42
C GLN A 43 -5.49 6.08 17.16
N HIS A 44 -4.54 6.97 16.83
CA HIS A 44 -3.17 6.60 16.47
C HIS A 44 -3.10 5.58 15.32
N ILE A 45 -3.89 5.79 14.27
CA ILE A 45 -3.98 4.91 13.10
C ILE A 45 -4.00 5.68 11.79
N PHE A 46 -3.77 4.99 10.68
CA PHE A 46 -3.99 5.48 9.33
C PHE A 46 -5.30 4.91 8.78
N ARG A 47 -6.24 5.76 8.37
CA ARG A 47 -7.52 5.36 7.78
C ARG A 47 -7.48 5.45 6.26
N TYR A 48 -7.94 4.40 5.60
CA TYR A 48 -8.09 4.37 4.15
C TYR A 48 -8.94 5.54 3.69
N THR A 49 -8.47 6.25 2.67
CA THR A 49 -9.16 7.43 2.13
C THR A 49 -9.55 7.22 0.68
N SER A 50 -8.63 6.70 -0.14
CA SER A 50 -8.87 6.47 -1.56
C SER A 50 -7.80 5.55 -2.14
N GLN A 51 -8.00 5.13 -3.39
CA GLN A 51 -7.03 4.34 -4.14
C GLN A 51 -6.65 5.02 -5.45
N ASP A 52 -5.37 4.91 -5.82
CA ASP A 52 -4.88 5.17 -7.16
C ASP A 52 -5.04 3.88 -7.97
N VAL A 53 -5.85 3.90 -9.03
CA VAL A 53 -5.95 2.80 -9.99
C VAL A 53 -5.85 3.44 -11.37
N ARG A 54 -4.68 3.26 -12.00
CA ARG A 54 -4.38 3.87 -13.30
C ARG A 54 -5.13 3.18 -14.46
N ASP A 55 -5.59 1.96 -14.24
CA ASP A 55 -6.53 1.24 -15.11
C ASP A 55 -7.72 0.69 -14.30
N LYS A 56 -8.84 1.43 -14.35
CA LYS A 56 -10.08 1.13 -13.60
C LYS A 56 -10.99 0.11 -14.27
N ARG A 57 -10.71 -0.34 -15.51
CA ARG A 57 -11.69 -1.13 -16.27
C ARG A 57 -11.82 -2.58 -15.80
N HIS A 58 -10.81 -3.13 -15.12
CA HIS A 58 -10.75 -4.58 -14.90
C HIS A 58 -10.33 -5.04 -13.51
N TRP A 59 -10.00 -4.15 -12.58
CA TRP A 59 -9.50 -4.58 -11.27
C TRP A 59 -9.63 -3.51 -10.17
N SER A 60 -10.02 -3.96 -8.98
CA SER A 60 -10.09 -3.14 -7.76
C SER A 60 -9.32 -3.86 -6.65
N PRO A 61 -8.11 -3.40 -6.28
CA PRO A 61 -7.42 -3.92 -5.10
C PRO A 61 -8.29 -3.74 -3.88
N LYS A 62 -8.19 -4.68 -2.94
CA LYS A 62 -8.75 -4.48 -1.60
C LYS A 62 -7.62 -4.03 -0.68
N TYR A 63 -7.90 -2.95 0.04
CA TYR A 63 -7.03 -2.44 1.07
C TYR A 63 -7.74 -2.51 2.42
N PRO A 64 -7.00 -2.74 3.52
CA PRO A 64 -7.55 -2.64 4.85
C PRO A 64 -8.01 -1.21 5.09
N GLU A 65 -9.15 -1.07 5.75
CA GLU A 65 -9.70 0.23 6.16
C GLU A 65 -8.75 0.97 7.11
N VAL A 66 -7.96 0.21 7.87
CA VAL A 66 -7.05 0.73 8.88
C VAL A 66 -5.67 0.12 8.70
N LEU A 67 -4.66 0.97 8.59
CA LEU A 67 -3.26 0.62 8.79
C LEU A 67 -2.85 1.04 10.21
N ARG A 68 -2.39 0.08 11.00
CA ARG A 68 -1.99 0.30 12.40
C ARG A 68 -0.52 0.67 12.48
N LEU A 69 -0.20 1.54 13.43
CA LEU A 69 1.18 1.79 13.81
C LEU A 69 1.67 0.69 14.74
N GLN A 70 2.94 0.34 14.61
CA GLN A 70 3.70 -0.32 15.67
C GLN A 70 4.43 0.79 16.43
N GLU A 71 3.97 1.04 17.66
CA GLU A 71 4.39 2.20 18.46
C GLU A 71 4.16 3.50 17.69
N THR A 72 5.21 4.07 17.10
CA THR A 72 5.16 5.32 16.33
C THR A 72 5.30 5.14 14.82
N HIS A 73 5.56 3.92 14.33
CA HIS A 73 5.92 3.67 12.94
C HIS A 73 4.84 2.87 12.20
N PRO A 74 4.48 3.26 10.96
CA PRO A 74 3.64 2.41 10.12
C PRO A 74 4.42 1.15 9.73
N VAL A 75 3.76 0.00 9.80
CA VAL A 75 4.31 -1.29 9.33
C VAL A 75 3.69 -1.63 7.99
N VAL A 76 4.54 -2.04 7.06
CA VAL A 76 4.15 -2.48 5.71
C VAL A 76 4.82 -3.82 5.41
N TYR A 77 4.26 -4.57 4.48
CA TYR A 77 4.66 -5.94 4.19
C TYR A 77 5.09 -6.05 2.73
N SER A 78 6.27 -6.64 2.51
CA SER A 78 6.70 -7.07 1.18
C SER A 78 6.16 -8.47 0.91
N ALA A 79 5.60 -8.68 -0.27
CA ALA A 79 5.04 -9.96 -0.66
C ALA A 79 6.12 -11.03 -0.90
N LEU A 80 5.90 -12.24 -0.38
CA LEU A 80 6.78 -13.38 -0.62
C LEU A 80 6.71 -13.84 -2.09
N GLY A 81 7.83 -13.82 -2.79
CA GLY A 81 7.91 -14.26 -4.19
C GLY A 81 7.50 -13.20 -5.23
N SER A 82 7.26 -11.96 -4.82
CA SER A 82 7.20 -10.77 -5.68
C SER A 82 7.92 -9.60 -4.99
N HIS A 83 7.68 -8.36 -5.43
CA HIS A 83 8.18 -7.14 -4.76
C HIS A 83 7.05 -6.23 -4.25
N GLY A 84 5.78 -6.63 -4.40
CA GLY A 84 4.64 -5.77 -4.07
C GLY A 84 4.61 -5.37 -2.59
N LEU A 85 4.30 -4.10 -2.31
CA LEU A 85 4.18 -3.54 -0.96
C LEU A 85 2.72 -3.41 -0.53
N TRP A 86 2.43 -3.89 0.68
CA TRP A 86 1.06 -3.98 1.19
C TRP A 86 0.91 -3.39 2.60
N PRO A 87 -0.25 -2.77 2.91
CA PRO A 87 -0.55 -2.18 4.21
C PRO A 87 -0.85 -3.21 5.32
N ASP A 88 -1.15 -4.46 4.98
CA ASP A 88 -1.45 -5.55 5.91
C ASP A 88 -0.83 -6.87 5.45
N SER A 89 -0.60 -7.76 6.41
CA SER A 89 -0.12 -9.11 6.13
C SER A 89 -1.24 -9.97 5.55
N GLY A 90 -0.91 -10.86 4.62
CA GLY A 90 -1.86 -11.86 4.14
C GLY A 90 -1.73 -12.13 2.64
N ASN A 91 -2.77 -12.72 2.09
CA ASN A 91 -2.84 -13.02 0.66
C ASN A 91 -3.45 -11.84 -0.08
N HIS A 92 -2.63 -11.22 -0.93
CA HIS A 92 -3.04 -10.11 -1.77
C HIS A 92 -3.11 -10.52 -3.23
N GLN A 93 -4.06 -9.94 -3.96
CA GLN A 93 -4.14 -10.16 -5.39
C GLN A 93 -2.99 -9.44 -6.08
N TYR A 94 -2.11 -10.22 -6.70
CA TYR A 94 -1.00 -9.70 -7.49
C TYR A 94 -1.43 -9.55 -8.95
N ARG A 95 -1.42 -8.32 -9.48
CA ARG A 95 -1.64 -8.08 -10.90
C ARG A 95 -0.29 -8.18 -11.60
N ARG A 96 -0.15 -9.16 -12.50
CA ARG A 96 1.02 -9.25 -13.39
C ARG A 96 0.87 -8.19 -14.48
N ILE A 97 1.73 -7.19 -14.47
CA ILE A 97 1.89 -6.27 -15.58
C ILE A 97 3.08 -6.79 -16.42
N PRO A 98 2.92 -6.97 -17.75
CA PRO A 98 3.98 -7.49 -18.62
C PRO A 98 5.24 -6.62 -18.61
#